data_AF-A0A136LNX8-F1
#
_entry.id   AF-A0A136LNX8-F1
#
_cell.length_a   1.000
_cell.length_b   1.000
_cell.length_c   1.000
_cell.angle_alpha   90.00
_cell.angle_beta   90.00
_cell.angle_gamma   90.00
#
_symmetry.space_group_name_H-M   'P 1'
#
loop_
_entity.id
_entity.type
_entity.pdbx_description
1 polymer ?
#
loop_
_entity_poly.entity_id
_entity_poly.type
_entity_poly.pdbx_seq_one_letter_code
_entity_poly.pdbx_strand_id
1 'polypeptide(L)'
;MKAINLALLVDSWNNVPYSDAFFVQTINPTYDGGQALYTEVFTLLTEGIAKLQETTTSLTMGTDDFIFQGNLSRWIKTGYALQARYLNHLSKTSAYNPDAILTAISTGLASNADNAKVVYFDVSGARNPWGVVSINQAGLTLDGWISEQIVQAMDGTTFGVVDPRMGFLFSQTQYGTFRGTKNGAGRDPDVVDLRRDISTLVEATFYANRVSPVMVMTYAEQKFIEAEAYLAKGAAFKTSGLCRVPCRNYRTHGHGWGKRSKSRHILKRSDRCCGRC
;
A
#
# COMPACT_ATOMS: atom_id res chain seq x y z
N MET A 1 6.52 16.24 -1.28
CA MET A 1 7.57 15.20 -1.07
C MET A 1 8.39 15.40 0.19
N LYS A 2 8.97 16.58 0.46
CA LYS A 2 9.75 16.84 1.69
C LYS A 2 9.02 16.39 2.98
N ALA A 3 7.74 16.72 3.10
CA ALA A 3 6.90 16.30 4.23
C ALA A 3 6.90 14.78 4.49
N ILE A 4 6.83 13.96 3.44
CA ILE A 4 6.79 12.48 3.58
C ILE A 4 8.12 11.96 4.10
N ASN A 5 9.23 12.48 3.57
CA ASN A 5 10.57 12.08 4.00
C ASN A 5 10.81 12.52 5.45
N LEU A 6 10.42 13.74 5.82
CA LEU A 6 10.52 14.21 7.20
C LEU A 6 9.70 13.32 8.14
N ALA A 7 8.44 13.04 7.80
CA ALA A 7 7.60 12.17 8.60
C ALA A 7 8.17 10.76 8.75
N LEU A 8 8.73 10.18 7.68
CA LEU A 8 9.41 8.88 7.76
C LEU A 8 10.60 8.90 8.73
N LEU A 9 11.40 9.97 8.72
CA LEU A 9 12.50 10.15 9.65
C LEU A 9 11.99 10.25 11.11
N VAL A 10 10.97 11.08 11.34
CA VAL A 10 10.38 11.28 12.67
C VAL A 10 9.70 10.00 13.17
N ASP A 11 8.98 9.27 12.33
CA ASP A 11 8.34 8.00 12.71
C ASP A 11 9.37 6.91 13.06
N SER A 12 10.58 6.99 12.51
CA SER A 12 11.65 6.02 12.76
C SER A 12 12.52 6.38 13.97
N TRP A 13 12.84 7.67 14.15
CA TRP A 13 13.84 8.13 15.13
C TRP A 13 13.33 9.18 16.12
N ASN A 14 12.10 9.66 15.95
CA ASN A 14 11.48 10.76 16.69
C ASN A 14 12.20 12.10 16.48
N ASN A 15 13.35 12.30 17.15
CA ASN A 15 14.14 13.51 17.02
C ASN A 15 15.16 13.33 15.90
N VAL A 16 15.25 14.29 14.97
CA VAL A 16 16.20 14.23 13.85
C VAL A 16 16.72 15.62 13.49
N PRO A 17 17.90 15.74 12.84
CA PRO A 17 18.36 17.00 12.31
C PRO A 17 17.49 17.52 11.17
N TYR A 18 17.02 18.77 11.27
CA TYR A 18 16.17 19.37 10.23
C TYR A 18 16.35 20.88 10.10
N SER A 19 16.07 21.67 11.15
CA SER A 19 16.00 23.14 11.10
C SER A 19 17.30 23.80 10.67
N ASP A 20 18.44 23.27 11.09
CA ASP A 20 19.78 23.75 10.76
C ASP A 20 20.55 22.80 9.81
N ALA A 21 19.92 21.71 9.36
CA ALA A 21 20.58 20.60 8.65
C ALA A 21 20.87 20.86 7.16
N PHE A 22 20.20 21.83 6.55
CA PHE A 22 20.32 22.10 5.10
C PHE A 22 21.26 23.26 4.77
N PHE A 23 22.17 23.57 5.69
CA PHE A 23 23.05 24.72 5.63
C PHE A 23 24.51 24.26 5.62
N VAL A 24 25.27 24.68 4.61
CA VAL A 24 26.69 24.28 4.42
C VAL A 24 27.58 24.71 5.60
N GLN A 25 27.22 25.80 6.28
CA GLN A 25 27.92 26.30 7.45
C GLN A 25 27.68 25.46 8.71
N THR A 26 26.61 24.66 8.75
CA THR A 26 26.25 23.83 9.90
C THR A 26 26.82 22.43 9.73
N ILE A 27 28.04 22.22 10.21
CA ILE A 27 28.73 20.92 10.09
C ILE A 27 28.08 19.86 11.01
N ASN A 28 27.54 20.28 12.15
CA ASN A 28 26.93 19.40 13.15
C ASN A 28 25.52 19.92 13.49
N PRO A 29 24.51 19.56 12.69
CA PRO A 29 23.15 20.04 12.91
C PRO A 29 22.54 19.46 14.18
N THR A 30 21.75 20.29 14.86
CA THR A 30 21.05 19.92 16.09
C THR A 30 19.83 19.07 15.79
N TYR A 31 19.37 18.30 16.78
CA TYR A 31 18.20 17.44 16.64
C TYR A 31 16.96 18.20 17.05
N ASP A 32 16.01 18.34 16.13
CA ASP A 32 14.71 18.93 16.42
C ASP A 32 13.79 17.87 17.03
N GLY A 33 12.91 18.29 17.95
CA GLY A 33 11.97 17.40 18.62
C GLY A 33 10.88 16.89 17.70
N GLY A 34 10.54 15.59 17.77
CA GLY A 34 9.56 14.96 16.88
C GLY A 34 8.17 15.63 16.85
N GLN A 35 7.68 16.17 17.97
CA GLN A 35 6.42 16.93 17.99
C GLN A 35 6.48 18.23 17.16
N ALA A 36 7.59 18.96 17.26
CA ALA A 36 7.79 20.17 16.46
C ALA A 36 7.92 19.81 14.97
N LEU A 37 8.63 18.72 14.68
CA LEU A 37 8.77 18.22 13.31
C LEU A 37 7.45 17.71 12.71
N TYR A 38 6.55 17.12 13.50
CA TYR A 38 5.20 16.79 13.04
C TYR A 38 4.39 18.03 12.68
N THR A 39 4.54 19.11 13.46
CA THR A 39 3.94 20.41 13.10
C THR A 39 4.47 20.90 11.77
N GLU A 40 5.79 20.80 11.56
CA GLU A 40 6.43 21.14 10.28
C GLU A 40 5.95 20.26 9.12
N VAL A 41 5.71 18.96 9.33
CA VAL A 41 5.12 18.07 8.31
C VAL A 41 3.77 18.62 7.83
N PHE A 42 2.90 19.09 8.74
CA PHE A 42 1.62 19.70 8.37
C PHE A 42 1.79 21.05 7.67
N THR A 43 2.75 21.87 8.10
CA THR A 43 3.10 23.13 7.41
C THR A 43 3.50 22.86 5.97
N LEU A 44 4.47 21.96 5.75
CA LEU A 44 4.94 21.59 4.41
C LEU A 44 3.84 21.04 3.50
N LEU A 45 2.91 20.26 4.04
CA LEU A 45 1.76 19.76 3.27
C LEU A 45 0.81 20.89 2.90
N THR A 46 0.49 21.77 3.84
CA THR A 46 -0.43 22.90 3.63
C THR A 46 0.13 23.89 2.62
N GLU A 47 1.39 24.29 2.80
CA GLU A 47 2.10 25.16 1.86
C GLU A 47 2.25 24.52 0.48
N GLY A 48 2.59 23.22 0.43
CA GLY A 48 2.69 22.48 -0.82
C GLY A 48 1.37 22.44 -1.60
N ILE A 49 0.25 22.19 -0.91
CA ILE A 49 -1.08 22.21 -1.53
C ILE A 49 -1.41 23.62 -2.05
N ALA A 50 -1.19 24.65 -1.24
CA ALA A 50 -1.46 26.04 -1.63
C ALA A 50 -0.64 26.44 -2.87
N LYS A 51 0.65 26.10 -2.89
CA LYS A 51 1.55 26.35 -4.03
C LYS A 51 1.09 25.67 -5.31
N LEU A 52 0.55 24.45 -5.22
CA LEU A 52 0.02 23.73 -6.38
C LEU A 52 -1.30 24.32 -6.91
N GLN A 53 -2.00 25.12 -6.11
CA GLN A 53 -3.25 25.80 -6.47
C GLN A 53 -3.03 27.22 -7.01
N GLU A 54 -1.82 27.77 -6.89
CA GLU A 54 -1.46 29.06 -7.50
C GLU A 54 -1.54 28.99 -9.03
N THR A 55 -1.69 30.16 -9.67
CA THR A 55 -1.78 30.27 -11.13
C THR A 55 -0.58 29.60 -11.80
N THR A 56 -0.85 28.72 -12.76
CA THR A 56 0.18 27.94 -13.46
C THR A 56 1.26 28.83 -14.06
N THR A 57 2.52 28.54 -13.72
CA THR A 57 3.70 29.17 -14.32
C THR A 57 4.02 28.51 -15.68
N SER A 58 4.93 29.10 -16.45
CA SER A 58 5.43 28.50 -17.69
C SER A 58 6.27 27.22 -17.47
N LEU A 59 6.69 26.96 -16.23
CA LEU A 59 7.49 25.79 -15.86
C LEU A 59 6.57 24.66 -15.42
N THR A 60 6.69 23.50 -16.08
CA THR A 60 5.91 22.30 -15.78
C THR A 60 6.82 21.15 -15.38
N MET A 61 6.41 20.32 -14.42
CA MET A 61 7.15 19.11 -14.07
C MET A 61 7.18 18.07 -15.21
N GLY A 62 6.15 18.04 -16.06
CA GLY A 62 6.10 17.20 -17.26
C GLY A 62 6.49 15.74 -16.98
N THR A 63 7.43 15.23 -17.78
CA THR A 63 7.93 13.84 -17.70
C THR A 63 8.92 13.59 -16.57
N ASP A 64 9.39 14.63 -15.88
CA ASP A 64 10.33 14.49 -14.75
C ASP A 64 9.60 14.01 -13.49
N ASP A 65 8.26 14.04 -13.48
CA ASP A 65 7.40 13.47 -12.45
C ASP A 65 7.04 12.01 -12.76
N PHE A 66 7.76 11.09 -12.12
CA PHE A 66 7.54 9.64 -12.21
C PHE A 66 6.31 9.12 -11.45
N ILE A 67 5.54 10.00 -10.78
CA ILE A 67 4.34 9.61 -10.03
C ILE A 67 3.07 9.97 -10.81
N PHE A 68 2.96 11.21 -11.25
CA PHE A 68 1.76 11.73 -11.89
C PHE A 68 1.97 12.45 -13.22
N GLN A 69 3.20 12.42 -13.77
CA GLN A 69 3.53 13.03 -15.06
C GLN A 69 3.12 14.51 -15.13
N GLY A 70 3.31 15.24 -14.03
CA GLY A 70 3.01 16.67 -13.92
C GLY A 70 1.54 16.98 -13.65
N ASN A 71 0.69 15.98 -13.38
CA ASN A 71 -0.71 16.22 -13.04
C ASN A 71 -0.84 16.79 -11.61
N LEU A 72 -0.93 18.12 -11.52
CA LEU A 72 -1.01 18.86 -10.26
C LEU A 72 -2.28 18.51 -9.45
N SER A 73 -3.40 18.22 -10.12
CA SER A 73 -4.65 17.84 -9.45
C SER A 73 -4.47 16.56 -8.63
N ARG A 74 -3.74 15.57 -9.17
CA ARG A 74 -3.42 14.33 -8.43
C ARG A 74 -2.44 14.58 -7.28
N TRP A 75 -1.49 15.51 -7.44
CA TRP A 75 -0.62 15.94 -6.35
C TRP A 75 -1.39 16.62 -5.21
N ILE A 76 -2.36 17.49 -5.53
CA ILE A 76 -3.23 18.14 -4.54
C ILE A 76 -4.03 17.09 -3.75
N LYS A 77 -4.71 16.17 -4.45
CA LYS A 77 -5.43 15.06 -3.79
C LYS A 77 -4.52 14.22 -2.89
N THR A 78 -3.31 13.94 -3.36
CA THR A 78 -2.30 13.21 -2.58
C THR A 78 -1.87 13.99 -1.35
N GLY A 79 -1.70 15.31 -1.46
CA GLY A 79 -1.40 16.19 -0.32
C GLY A 79 -2.47 16.09 0.77
N TYR A 80 -3.74 16.18 0.41
CA TYR A 80 -4.85 16.02 1.36
C TYR A 80 -4.93 14.60 1.96
N ALA A 81 -4.67 13.57 1.15
CA ALA A 81 -4.62 12.19 1.63
C ALA A 81 -3.49 11.97 2.65
N LEU A 82 -2.33 12.59 2.43
CA LEU A 82 -1.21 12.58 3.37
C LEU A 82 -1.52 13.38 4.63
N GLN A 83 -2.21 14.52 4.53
CA GLN A 83 -2.69 15.24 5.72
C GLN A 83 -3.59 14.32 6.56
N ALA A 84 -4.51 13.58 5.94
CA ALA A 84 -5.34 12.60 6.65
C ALA A 84 -4.51 11.49 7.32
N ARG A 85 -3.50 10.94 6.64
CA ARG A 85 -2.56 9.97 7.22
C ARG A 85 -1.91 10.50 8.50
N TYR A 86 -1.28 11.67 8.43
CA TYR A 86 -0.52 12.20 9.56
C TYR A 86 -1.42 12.72 10.68
N LEU A 87 -2.63 13.20 10.38
CA LEU A 87 -3.64 13.46 11.40
C LEU A 87 -4.05 12.16 12.11
N ASN A 88 -4.12 11.03 11.40
CA ASN A 88 -4.41 9.73 12.00
C ASN A 88 -3.28 9.22 12.91
N HIS A 89 -2.02 9.53 12.60
CA HIS A 89 -0.87 9.18 13.45
C HIS A 89 -0.97 9.81 14.85
N LEU A 90 -1.74 10.90 15.00
CA LEU A 90 -1.96 11.56 16.28
C LEU A 90 -2.97 10.85 17.20
N SER A 91 -3.54 9.69 16.82
CA SER A 91 -4.67 9.01 17.48
C SER A 91 -4.50 8.68 18.97
N LYS A 92 -3.25 8.66 19.47
CA LYS A 92 -2.93 8.43 20.89
C LYS A 92 -2.51 9.70 21.64
N THR A 93 -2.79 10.87 21.07
CA THR A 93 -2.44 12.18 21.63
C THR A 93 -3.68 13.04 21.80
N SER A 94 -3.58 14.12 22.58
CA SER A 94 -4.64 15.12 22.70
C SER A 94 -4.90 15.92 21.42
N ALA A 95 -4.01 15.83 20.43
CA ALA A 95 -4.13 16.53 19.15
C ALA A 95 -4.94 15.73 18.11
N TYR A 96 -5.41 14.51 18.43
CA TYR A 96 -6.23 13.73 17.52
C TYR A 96 -7.57 14.41 17.23
N ASN A 97 -7.89 14.60 15.95
CA ASN A 97 -9.14 15.20 15.52
C ASN A 97 -9.72 14.43 14.32
N PRO A 98 -10.72 13.54 14.54
CA PRO A 98 -11.31 12.77 13.45
C PRO A 98 -12.09 13.63 12.44
N ASP A 99 -12.60 14.81 12.82
CA ASP A 99 -13.27 15.73 11.90
C ASP A 99 -12.29 16.37 10.90
N ALA A 100 -11.09 16.70 11.36
CA ALA A 100 -10.03 17.18 10.48
C ALA A 100 -9.60 16.11 9.47
N ILE A 101 -9.53 14.84 9.90
CA ILE A 101 -9.24 13.69 9.01
C ILE A 101 -10.29 13.59 7.91
N LEU A 102 -11.58 13.56 8.29
CA LEU A 102 -12.68 13.44 7.34
C LEU A 102 -12.76 14.64 6.37
N THR A 103 -12.44 15.85 6.87
CA THR A 103 -12.35 17.05 6.04
C THR A 103 -11.24 16.92 4.99
N ALA A 104 -10.04 16.48 5.38
CA ALA A 104 -8.94 16.25 4.44
C ALA A 104 -9.31 15.16 3.42
N ILE A 105 -9.93 14.06 3.85
CA ILE A 105 -10.37 12.97 2.98
C ILE A 105 -11.40 13.42 1.94
N SER A 106 -12.26 14.39 2.25
CA SER A 106 -13.26 14.91 1.30
C SER A 106 -12.64 15.51 0.02
N THR A 107 -11.40 16.00 0.10
CA THR A 107 -10.61 16.54 -1.03
C THR A 107 -9.46 15.60 -1.43
N GLY A 108 -9.34 14.44 -0.77
CA GLY A 108 -8.29 13.46 -1.00
C GLY A 108 -8.48 12.63 -2.27
N LEU A 109 -7.95 11.41 -2.25
CA LEU A 109 -8.07 10.47 -3.36
C LEU A 109 -9.54 10.07 -3.58
N ALA A 110 -10.00 10.06 -4.84
CA ALA A 110 -11.38 9.70 -5.17
C ALA A 110 -11.53 8.23 -5.56
N SER A 111 -10.47 7.60 -6.10
CA SER A 111 -10.44 6.20 -6.50
C SER A 111 -9.02 5.66 -6.56
N ASN A 112 -8.86 4.35 -6.81
CA ASN A 112 -7.55 3.74 -7.07
C ASN A 112 -6.78 4.36 -8.25
N ALA A 113 -7.46 5.07 -9.16
CA ALA A 113 -6.80 5.78 -10.26
C ALA A 113 -6.00 7.01 -9.80
N ASP A 114 -6.24 7.49 -8.59
CA ASP A 114 -5.51 8.60 -7.97
C ASP A 114 -4.33 8.12 -7.11
N ASN A 115 -4.09 6.79 -6.97
CA ASN A 115 -3.00 6.27 -6.14
C ASN A 115 -1.65 6.90 -6.54
N ALA A 116 -0.94 7.45 -5.55
CA ALA A 116 0.42 7.92 -5.70
C ALA A 116 1.36 6.72 -5.68
N LYS A 117 2.06 6.49 -6.78
CA LYS A 117 2.93 5.33 -6.96
C LYS A 117 4.19 5.72 -7.73
N VAL A 118 5.34 5.23 -7.27
CA VAL A 118 6.61 5.38 -7.98
C VAL A 118 6.71 4.24 -8.99
N VAL A 119 6.93 4.57 -10.26
CA VAL A 119 7.13 3.58 -11.33
C VAL A 119 8.61 3.19 -11.42
N TYR A 120 8.87 1.93 -11.76
CA TYR A 120 10.20 1.37 -11.91
C TYR A 120 10.38 0.76 -13.29
N PHE A 121 11.64 0.56 -13.70
CA PHE A 121 12.02 0.12 -15.03
C PHE A 121 12.87 -1.16 -14.93
N ASP A 122 12.80 -2.04 -15.93
CA ASP A 122 13.68 -3.23 -15.97
C ASP A 122 15.08 -2.86 -16.46
N VAL A 123 15.77 -2.00 -15.70
CA VAL A 123 17.15 -1.59 -15.93
C VAL A 123 17.87 -1.62 -14.59
N SER A 124 19.12 -2.07 -14.60
CA SER A 124 19.96 -2.11 -13.39
C SER A 124 20.01 -0.74 -12.71
N GLY A 125 19.81 -0.70 -11.39
CA GLY A 125 19.73 0.54 -10.60
C GLY A 125 18.37 1.25 -10.63
N ALA A 126 17.44 0.84 -11.49
CA ALA A 126 16.10 1.43 -11.61
C ALA A 126 14.96 0.41 -11.48
N ARG A 127 15.26 -0.82 -11.03
CA ARG A 127 14.27 -1.85 -10.72
C ARG A 127 13.59 -1.57 -9.39
N ASN A 128 12.36 -2.04 -9.27
CA ASN A 128 11.67 -2.16 -7.99
C ASN A 128 12.56 -2.92 -6.99
N PRO A 129 12.82 -2.36 -5.78
CA PRO A 129 13.59 -3.04 -4.75
C PRO A 129 13.08 -4.45 -4.42
N TRP A 130 11.76 -4.67 -4.38
CA TRP A 130 11.18 -6.00 -4.14
C TRP A 130 11.35 -6.96 -5.33
N GLY A 131 11.49 -6.41 -6.53
CA GLY A 131 11.90 -7.16 -7.71
C GLY A 131 13.34 -7.66 -7.59
N VAL A 132 14.26 -6.82 -7.09
CA VAL A 132 15.64 -7.22 -6.81
C VAL A 132 15.68 -8.35 -5.78
N VAL A 133 14.91 -8.25 -4.70
CA VAL A 133 14.78 -9.32 -3.70
C VAL A 133 14.30 -10.63 -4.32
N SER A 134 13.33 -10.59 -5.26
CA SER A 134 12.85 -11.79 -5.95
C SER A 134 13.90 -12.42 -6.87
N ILE A 135 14.71 -11.61 -7.55
CA ILE A 135 15.84 -12.07 -8.37
C ILE A 135 16.90 -12.75 -7.49
N ASN A 136 17.24 -12.11 -6.38
CA ASN A 136 18.16 -12.64 -5.36
C ASN A 136 17.68 -13.98 -4.80
N GLN A 137 16.39 -14.08 -4.49
CA GLN A 137 15.80 -15.32 -3.99
C GLN A 137 15.81 -16.44 -5.04
N ALA A 138 15.55 -16.12 -6.31
CA ALA A 138 15.75 -17.05 -7.41
C ALA A 138 17.23 -17.47 -7.57
N GLY A 139 18.16 -16.59 -7.19
CA GLY A 139 19.61 -16.85 -7.12
C GLY A 139 20.09 -17.60 -5.87
N LEU A 140 19.20 -17.95 -4.93
CA LEU A 140 19.53 -18.59 -3.63
C LEU A 140 20.43 -17.75 -2.71
N THR A 141 20.34 -16.43 -2.77
CA THR A 141 21.11 -15.56 -1.87
C THR A 141 20.42 -15.31 -0.53
N LEU A 142 19.41 -16.11 -0.18
CA LEU A 142 18.65 -16.06 1.09
C LEU A 142 17.97 -14.71 1.35
N ASP A 143 17.11 -14.26 0.42
CA ASP A 143 16.46 -12.95 0.50
C ASP A 143 14.93 -13.09 0.40
N GLY A 144 14.15 -12.20 1.04
CA GLY A 144 12.69 -12.16 0.86
C GLY A 144 11.89 -13.40 1.26
N TRP A 145 12.25 -14.09 2.34
CA TRP A 145 11.42 -15.17 2.91
C TRP A 145 10.18 -14.60 3.58
N ILE A 146 9.05 -15.27 3.39
CA ILE A 146 7.78 -14.83 3.96
C ILE A 146 7.67 -15.31 5.39
N SER A 147 7.32 -14.41 6.30
CA SER A 147 7.11 -14.77 7.71
C SER A 147 5.94 -15.74 7.87
N GLU A 148 6.07 -16.72 8.76
CA GLU A 148 4.96 -17.57 9.19
C GLU A 148 3.77 -16.73 9.70
N GLN A 149 4.03 -15.61 10.36
CA GLN A 149 2.98 -14.76 10.93
C GLN A 149 2.08 -14.13 9.86
N ILE A 150 2.64 -13.71 8.72
CA ILE A 150 1.80 -13.16 7.64
C ILE A 150 1.02 -14.25 6.92
N VAL A 151 1.57 -15.47 6.82
CA VAL A 151 0.82 -16.61 6.28
C VAL A 151 -0.34 -16.97 7.20
N GLN A 152 -0.12 -17.11 8.51
CA GLN A 152 -1.16 -17.44 9.48
C GLN A 152 -2.24 -16.35 9.60
N ALA A 153 -1.85 -15.09 9.45
CA ALA A 153 -2.79 -13.97 9.37
C ALA A 153 -3.70 -14.05 8.14
N MET A 154 -3.28 -14.71 7.08
CA MET A 154 -3.98 -14.72 5.80
C MET A 154 -4.61 -16.07 5.44
N ASP A 155 -4.15 -17.19 6.00
CA ASP A 155 -4.66 -18.53 5.68
C ASP A 155 -5.87 -18.95 6.53
N GLY A 156 -6.32 -18.08 7.42
CA GLY A 156 -7.42 -18.33 8.35
C GLY A 156 -6.99 -18.85 9.72
N THR A 157 -5.70 -19.13 9.95
CA THR A 157 -5.21 -19.61 11.25
C THR A 157 -5.41 -18.57 12.35
N THR A 158 -5.02 -17.31 12.12
CA THR A 158 -5.10 -16.26 13.16
C THR A 158 -6.48 -15.63 13.27
N PHE A 159 -7.13 -15.34 12.14
CA PHE A 159 -8.39 -14.55 12.12
C PHE A 159 -9.63 -15.36 11.70
N GLY A 160 -9.50 -16.66 11.41
CA GLY A 160 -10.62 -17.50 10.99
C GLY A 160 -11.15 -17.22 9.58
N VAL A 161 -10.49 -16.35 8.81
CA VAL A 161 -10.87 -15.95 7.45
C VAL A 161 -9.69 -16.17 6.51
N VAL A 162 -9.93 -16.91 5.42
CA VAL A 162 -8.95 -17.12 4.37
C VAL A 162 -8.93 -15.88 3.45
N ASP A 163 -7.77 -15.26 3.34
CA ASP A 163 -7.50 -14.12 2.48
C ASP A 163 -7.12 -14.58 1.06
N PRO A 164 -7.93 -14.24 0.04
CA PRO A 164 -7.65 -14.63 -1.34
C PRO A 164 -6.40 -13.93 -1.93
N ARG A 165 -5.80 -12.97 -1.22
CA ARG A 165 -4.69 -12.16 -1.72
C ARG A 165 -3.33 -12.85 -1.66
N MET A 166 -3.16 -13.92 -0.89
CA MET A 166 -1.85 -14.56 -0.68
C MET A 166 -1.13 -14.88 -2.00
N GLY A 167 -1.85 -15.40 -2.99
CA GLY A 167 -1.27 -15.73 -4.31
C GLY A 167 -0.81 -14.52 -5.14
N PHE A 168 -1.23 -13.30 -4.77
CA PHE A 168 -0.72 -12.06 -5.37
C PHE A 168 0.49 -11.49 -4.63
N LEU A 169 0.72 -11.90 -3.39
CA LEU A 169 1.80 -11.40 -2.53
C LEU A 169 3.06 -12.26 -2.62
N PHE A 170 2.91 -13.58 -2.54
CA PHE A 170 4.03 -14.52 -2.47
C PHE A 170 3.72 -15.88 -3.11
N SER A 171 4.76 -16.67 -3.35
CA SER A 171 4.65 -17.97 -4.00
C SER A 171 3.93 -19.01 -3.14
N GLN A 172 3.29 -19.98 -3.81
CA GLN A 172 2.94 -21.25 -3.19
C GLN A 172 4.15 -22.17 -3.20
N THR A 173 4.19 -23.10 -2.24
CA THR A 173 5.12 -24.22 -2.27
C THR A 173 4.76 -25.20 -3.40
N GLN A 174 5.66 -26.13 -3.69
CA GLN A 174 5.43 -27.22 -4.63
C GLN A 174 4.27 -28.15 -4.24
N TYR A 175 3.82 -28.09 -2.98
CA TYR A 175 2.67 -28.83 -2.47
C TYR A 175 1.35 -28.07 -2.65
N GLY A 176 1.38 -26.90 -3.29
CA GLY A 176 0.19 -26.06 -3.51
C GLY A 176 -0.28 -25.33 -2.24
N THR A 177 0.54 -25.27 -1.20
CA THR A 177 0.25 -24.61 0.08
C THR A 177 1.06 -23.34 0.24
N PHE A 178 0.63 -22.46 1.14
CA PHE A 178 1.47 -21.37 1.62
C PHE A 178 2.20 -21.82 2.89
N ARG A 179 3.50 -21.55 2.97
CA ARG A 179 4.32 -21.89 4.14
C ARG A 179 5.31 -20.78 4.41
N GLY A 180 5.10 -20.05 5.49
CA GLY A 180 6.06 -19.03 5.93
C GLY A 180 7.16 -19.64 6.79
N THR A 181 8.25 -18.89 6.96
CA THR A 181 9.36 -19.22 7.83
C THR A 181 9.16 -18.61 9.21
N LYS A 182 9.42 -19.39 10.26
CA LYS A 182 9.43 -18.89 11.63
C LYS A 182 10.50 -17.80 11.80
N ASN A 183 10.09 -16.64 12.28
CA ASN A 183 10.99 -15.51 12.49
C ASN A 183 12.12 -15.88 13.45
N GLY A 184 13.37 -15.62 13.07
CA GLY A 184 14.56 -15.89 13.89
C GLY A 184 15.01 -17.36 13.94
N ALA A 185 14.28 -18.30 13.32
CA ALA A 185 14.64 -19.72 13.36
C ALA A 185 15.74 -20.13 12.36
N GLY A 186 16.16 -19.21 11.47
CA GLY A 186 17.06 -19.54 10.37
C GLY A 186 16.42 -20.46 9.34
N ARG A 187 17.24 -21.24 8.62
CA ARG A 187 16.75 -22.23 7.66
C ARG A 187 16.11 -23.40 8.40
N ASP A 188 14.86 -23.67 8.08
CA ASP A 188 14.15 -24.86 8.54
C ASP A 188 14.84 -26.13 7.98
N PRO A 189 15.18 -27.13 8.82
CA PRO A 189 15.88 -28.34 8.38
C PRO A 189 15.06 -29.20 7.41
N ASP A 190 13.73 -29.10 7.44
CA ASP A 190 12.83 -29.84 6.54
C ASP A 190 12.70 -29.17 5.16
N VAL A 191 13.34 -28.01 4.98
CA VAL A 191 13.38 -27.30 3.70
C VAL A 191 14.58 -27.74 2.88
N VAL A 192 14.32 -28.56 1.87
CA VAL A 192 15.33 -29.08 0.94
C VAL A 192 15.62 -28.05 -0.16
N ASP A 193 14.56 -27.50 -0.76
CA ASP A 193 14.63 -26.47 -1.80
C ASP A 193 13.92 -25.18 -1.36
N LEU A 194 14.71 -24.14 -1.09
CA LEU A 194 14.25 -22.81 -0.66
C LEU A 194 13.36 -22.09 -1.69
N ARG A 195 13.35 -22.53 -2.95
CA ARG A 195 12.48 -21.97 -3.98
C ARG A 195 11.12 -22.66 -4.06
N ARG A 196 10.97 -23.82 -3.43
CA ARG A 196 9.83 -24.73 -3.64
C ARG A 196 9.17 -25.18 -2.35
N ASP A 197 9.91 -25.32 -1.26
CA ASP A 197 9.38 -25.85 0.01
C ASP A 197 8.85 -24.78 0.95
N ILE A 198 9.12 -23.50 0.67
CA ILE A 198 8.63 -22.32 1.42
C ILE A 198 8.09 -21.26 0.48
N SER A 199 7.18 -20.44 1.00
CA SER A 199 6.69 -19.23 0.32
C SER A 199 7.74 -18.13 0.37
N THR A 200 8.03 -17.55 -0.79
CA THR A 200 8.99 -16.45 -0.93
C THR A 200 8.46 -15.38 -1.87
N LEU A 201 9.14 -14.24 -1.93
CA LEU A 201 8.95 -13.30 -3.03
C LEU A 201 9.46 -13.91 -4.33
N VAL A 202 8.68 -13.77 -5.41
CA VAL A 202 9.00 -14.26 -6.75
C VAL A 202 8.49 -13.26 -7.79
N GLU A 203 9.16 -13.20 -8.96
CA GLU A 203 8.82 -12.22 -10.00
C GLU A 203 7.40 -12.41 -10.58
N ALA A 204 6.79 -13.58 -10.39
CA ALA A 204 5.42 -13.85 -10.80
C ALA A 204 4.36 -13.16 -9.92
N THR A 205 4.72 -12.65 -8.74
CA THR A 205 3.76 -11.97 -7.84
C THR A 205 3.67 -10.48 -8.16
N PHE A 206 2.56 -9.86 -7.77
CA PHE A 206 2.22 -8.51 -8.22
C PHE A 206 3.21 -7.45 -7.70
N TYR A 207 3.64 -7.56 -6.44
CA TYR A 207 4.46 -6.55 -5.78
C TYR A 207 5.96 -6.76 -5.93
N ALA A 208 6.38 -7.95 -6.37
CA ALA A 208 7.77 -8.37 -6.34
C ALA A 208 8.34 -8.64 -7.74
N ASN A 209 7.73 -8.07 -8.79
CA ASN A 209 8.32 -8.06 -10.12
C ASN A 209 9.18 -6.79 -10.33
N ARG A 210 10.03 -6.82 -11.36
CA ARG A 210 11.05 -5.77 -11.63
C ARG A 210 10.48 -4.37 -11.83
N VAL A 211 9.26 -4.28 -12.30
CA VAL A 211 8.60 -3.03 -12.69
C VAL A 211 7.36 -2.73 -11.85
N SER A 212 7.08 -3.53 -10.81
CA SER A 212 5.95 -3.26 -9.93
C SER A 212 6.13 -1.88 -9.31
N PRO A 213 5.07 -1.06 -9.27
CA PRO A 213 5.18 0.24 -8.67
C PRO A 213 5.25 0.13 -7.14
N VAL A 214 6.01 1.03 -6.51
CA VAL A 214 5.99 1.19 -5.05
C VAL A 214 4.94 2.23 -4.70
N MET A 215 4.00 1.85 -3.84
CA MET A 215 2.89 2.71 -3.45
C MET A 215 3.34 3.72 -2.39
N VAL A 216 3.07 5.00 -2.61
CA VAL A 216 3.38 6.10 -1.68
C VAL A 216 2.16 6.44 -0.82
N MET A 217 1.00 6.57 -1.46
CA MET A 217 -0.30 6.78 -0.81
C MET A 217 -1.38 6.14 -1.67
N THR A 218 -2.28 5.36 -1.05
CA THR A 218 -3.33 4.63 -1.79
C THR A 218 -4.72 5.02 -1.31
N TYR A 219 -5.69 4.90 -2.22
CA TYR A 219 -7.10 5.07 -1.89
C TYR A 219 -7.58 4.02 -0.89
N ALA A 220 -7.06 2.79 -0.97
CA ALA A 220 -7.35 1.74 0.01
C ALA A 220 -6.93 2.15 1.42
N GLU A 221 -5.71 2.67 1.59
CA GLU A 221 -5.21 3.20 2.85
C GLU A 221 -6.07 4.37 3.35
N GLN A 222 -6.40 5.33 2.48
CA GLN A 222 -7.28 6.44 2.83
C GLN A 222 -8.64 5.95 3.35
N LYS A 223 -9.19 4.87 2.77
CA LYS A 223 -10.46 4.29 3.24
C LYS A 223 -10.34 3.58 4.58
N PHE A 224 -9.20 3.00 4.91
CA PHE A 224 -8.96 2.49 6.26
C PHE A 224 -8.85 3.63 7.28
N ILE A 225 -8.17 4.73 6.93
CA ILE A 225 -8.11 5.94 7.77
C ILE A 225 -9.51 6.54 7.97
N GLU A 226 -10.33 6.61 6.90
CA GLU A 226 -11.72 7.07 6.99
C GLU A 226 -12.53 6.20 7.96
N ALA A 227 -12.41 4.88 7.87
CA ALA A 227 -13.10 3.95 8.74
C ALA A 227 -12.68 4.12 10.21
N GLU A 228 -11.39 4.31 10.48
CA GLU A 228 -10.87 4.56 11.84
C GLU A 228 -11.39 5.89 12.41
N ALA A 229 -11.40 6.96 11.61
CA ALA A 229 -11.93 8.25 12.03
C ALA A 229 -13.44 8.16 12.38
N TYR A 230 -14.23 7.45 11.59
CA TYR A 230 -15.64 7.20 11.92
C TYR A 230 -15.80 6.35 13.19
N LEU A 231 -14.98 5.33 13.37
CA LEU A 231 -14.99 4.51 14.59
C LEU A 231 -14.70 5.36 15.83
N ALA A 232 -13.70 6.24 15.76
CA ALA A 232 -13.35 7.14 16.86
C ALA A 232 -14.48 8.12 17.22
N LYS A 233 -15.33 8.49 16.25
CA LYS A 233 -16.54 9.29 16.47
C LYS A 233 -17.72 8.50 17.06
N GLY A 234 -17.53 7.22 17.37
CA GLY A 234 -18.59 6.34 17.86
C GLY A 234 -19.59 5.93 16.78
N ALA A 235 -19.24 6.09 15.50
CA ALA A 235 -20.09 5.57 14.44
C ALA A 235 -20.04 4.04 14.46
N ALA A 236 -21.20 3.39 14.48
CA ALA A 236 -21.28 1.95 14.28
C ALA A 236 -20.71 1.60 12.89
N PHE A 237 -19.94 0.50 12.81
CA PHE A 237 -19.47 -0.04 11.54
C PHE A 237 -20.68 -0.29 10.63
N LYS A 238 -20.84 0.54 9.59
CA LYS A 238 -21.91 0.34 8.61
C LYS A 238 -21.51 -0.82 7.72
N THR A 239 -22.13 -1.98 7.94
CA THR A 239 -22.04 -3.16 7.06
C THR A 239 -22.59 -2.89 5.65
N SER A 240 -23.21 -1.74 5.42
CA SER A 240 -23.80 -1.32 4.16
C SER A 240 -22.82 -0.51 3.29
N GLY A 241 -21.96 -1.21 2.54
CA GLY A 241 -21.20 -0.56 1.46
C GLY A 241 -20.18 -1.45 0.74
N LEU A 242 -19.57 -2.42 1.42
CA LEU A 242 -18.54 -3.28 0.83
C LEU A 242 -19.08 -4.57 0.19
N CYS A 243 -20.37 -4.88 0.34
CA CYS A 243 -21.01 -6.08 -0.21
C CYS A 243 -21.71 -5.87 -1.57
N ARG A 244 -21.47 -4.74 -2.25
CA ARG A 244 -21.92 -4.53 -3.63
C ARG A 244 -20.80 -3.95 -4.49
N VAL A 245 -19.76 -4.74 -4.72
CA VAL A 245 -19.18 -4.75 -6.07
C VAL A 245 -20.22 -5.45 -6.93
N PRO A 246 -20.86 -4.80 -7.92
CA PRO A 246 -21.74 -5.51 -8.82
C PRO A 246 -20.91 -6.59 -9.50
N CYS A 247 -21.26 -7.86 -9.33
CA CYS A 247 -20.86 -8.96 -10.21
C CYS A 247 -21.47 -8.76 -11.62
N ARG A 248 -21.20 -7.61 -12.21
CA ARG A 248 -21.65 -7.19 -13.53
C ARG A 248 -20.44 -6.60 -14.23
N ASN A 249 -19.50 -7.48 -14.59
CA ASN A 249 -18.63 -7.33 -15.76
C ASN A 249 -17.74 -8.56 -16.07
N TYR A 250 -17.78 -9.65 -15.30
CA TYR A 250 -17.15 -10.92 -15.70
C TYR A 250 -18.05 -11.78 -16.60
N ARG A 251 -18.70 -11.20 -17.62
CA ARG A 251 -19.48 -11.98 -18.61
C ARG A 251 -19.23 -11.62 -20.07
N THR A 252 -18.17 -10.86 -20.38
CA THR A 252 -17.84 -10.52 -21.78
C THR A 252 -16.37 -10.69 -22.09
N HIS A 253 -15.78 -11.85 -21.79
CA HIS A 253 -14.58 -12.35 -22.48
C HIS A 253 -14.66 -13.87 -22.55
N GLY A 254 -15.41 -14.36 -23.53
CA GLY A 254 -15.63 -15.80 -23.75
C GLY A 254 -16.54 -16.09 -24.92
N HIS A 255 -16.44 -15.33 -26.02
CA HIS A 255 -17.09 -15.66 -27.28
C HIS A 255 -16.04 -15.73 -28.39
N GLY A 256 -15.53 -16.95 -28.55
CA GLY A 256 -14.69 -17.39 -29.65
C GLY A 256 -14.34 -18.83 -29.32
N TRP A 257 -14.56 -19.74 -30.27
CA TRP A 257 -14.42 -21.20 -30.17
C TRP A 257 -15.70 -21.94 -29.78
N GLY A 258 -16.42 -22.35 -30.82
CA GLY A 258 -17.58 -23.21 -30.71
C GLY A 258 -17.23 -24.66 -30.38
N LYS A 259 -18.15 -25.34 -29.72
CA LYS A 259 -18.62 -26.69 -30.06
C LYS A 259 -19.89 -26.99 -29.27
N ARG A 260 -20.83 -27.64 -29.96
CA ARG A 260 -22.11 -28.15 -29.46
C ARG A 260 -21.88 -29.16 -28.32
N SER A 261 -22.68 -29.11 -27.25
CA SER A 261 -23.48 -30.27 -26.78
C SER A 261 -24.25 -29.93 -25.49
N LYS A 262 -25.30 -30.71 -25.27
CA LYS A 262 -26.39 -30.56 -24.30
C LYS A 262 -25.94 -30.84 -22.86
N SER A 263 -26.43 -30.04 -21.90
CA SER A 263 -26.79 -30.53 -20.55
C SER A 263 -27.45 -29.42 -19.72
N ARG A 264 -28.76 -29.23 -19.89
CA ARG A 264 -29.61 -28.62 -18.85
C ARG A 264 -29.67 -29.63 -17.70
N HIS A 265 -28.86 -29.52 -16.64
CA HIS A 265 -29.14 -30.19 -15.34
C HIS A 265 -28.18 -29.80 -14.18
N ILE A 266 -27.65 -28.56 -14.11
CA ILE A 266 -26.90 -28.09 -12.93
C ILE A 266 -27.24 -26.61 -12.64
N LEU A 267 -28.52 -26.33 -12.34
CA LEU A 267 -29.00 -24.98 -12.02
C LEU A 267 -29.83 -24.94 -10.72
N LYS A 268 -29.51 -25.79 -9.75
CA LYS A 268 -30.20 -25.83 -8.43
C LYS A 268 -29.27 -25.83 -7.21
N ARG A 269 -28.00 -25.43 -7.35
CA ARG A 269 -27.06 -25.33 -6.22
C ARG A 269 -26.36 -23.97 -6.05
N SER A 270 -26.64 -22.98 -6.88
CA SER A 270 -26.04 -21.63 -6.77
C SER A 270 -26.75 -20.69 -5.80
N ASP A 271 -27.95 -21.02 -5.33
CA ASP A 271 -28.78 -20.09 -4.55
C ASP A 271 -28.51 -20.15 -3.03
N ARG A 272 -27.45 -20.85 -2.60
CA ARG A 272 -27.08 -20.96 -1.18
C ARG A 272 -25.92 -20.08 -0.71
N CYS A 273 -25.33 -19.27 -1.60
CA CYS A 273 -24.27 -18.32 -1.23
C CYS A 273 -24.76 -16.86 -1.07
N CYS A 274 -26.05 -16.59 -1.24
CA CYS A 274 -26.65 -15.28 -0.96
C CYS A 274 -27.58 -15.38 0.25
N GLY A 275 -27.02 -15.47 1.45
CA GLY A 275 -27.83 -15.51 2.65
C GLY A 275 -27.07 -15.79 3.92
N ARG A 276 -26.32 -14.80 4.41
CA ARG A 276 -26.21 -14.39 5.81
C ARG A 276 -25.13 -13.31 5.90
N CYS A 277 -25.56 -12.12 6.31
CA CYS A 277 -24.70 -11.09 6.85
C CYS A 277 -24.14 -11.54 8.19
#